data_AF-A0A1A8JZ76-F1
#
_entry.id   AF-A0A1A8JZ76-F1
#
_cell.length_a   1.000
_cell.length_b   1.000
_cell.length_c   1.000
_cell.angle_alpha   90.00
_cell.angle_beta   90.00
_cell.angle_gamma   90.00
#
_symmetry.space_group_name_H-M   'P 1'
#
loop_
_entity.id
_entity.type
_entity.pdbx_description
1 polymer ?
#
loop_
_entity_poly.entity_id
_entity_poly.type
_entity_poly.pdbx_seq_one_letter_code
_entity_poly.pdbx_strand_id
1 'polypeptide(L)'
;AVMRHQIEKNTMIDPKNELSYTMWKDLPVPFFMSVYFFNILNPKEVLKGEKPMVEERGPYVYRKYCQKENVTFHPNGTVSYREYRSYSFEPSMSVGNESDVVTIPNMLVLGAAVMLEDLPSGVLFLISSTFKFFKEGPFLTKTVGELMWGYDSDLVEFLSTYLPGML
;
A
#
# COMPACT_ATOMS: atom_id res chain seq x y z
N ALA A 1 15.47 42.83 -0.48
CA ALA A 1 14.45 43.00 0.58
C ALA A 1 13.03 42.73 0.07
N VAL A 2 12.55 43.49 -0.93
CA VAL A 2 11.17 43.37 -1.46
C VAL A 2 10.84 41.97 -1.99
N MET A 3 11.73 41.34 -2.77
CA MET A 3 11.50 40.00 -3.32
C MET A 3 11.29 38.93 -2.23
N ARG A 4 12.10 38.95 -1.16
CA ARG A 4 11.98 38.00 -0.05
C ARG A 4 10.63 38.13 0.65
N HIS A 5 10.21 39.38 0.89
CA HIS A 5 8.90 39.67 1.50
C HIS A 5 7.73 39.18 0.65
N GLN A 6 7.81 39.34 -0.68
CA GLN A 6 6.79 38.85 -1.60
C GLN A 6 6.73 37.31 -1.63
N ILE A 7 7.88 36.63 -1.57
CA ILE A 7 7.94 35.16 -1.51
C ILE A 7 7.28 34.68 -0.20
N GLU A 8 7.73 35.18 0.95
CA GLU A 8 7.22 34.77 2.26
C GLU A 8 5.69 34.94 2.36
N LYS A 9 5.17 36.09 1.92
CA LYS A 9 3.73 36.37 1.92
C LYS A 9 2.94 35.41 1.03
N ASN A 10 3.49 35.06 -0.13
CA ASN A 10 2.77 34.26 -1.13
C ASN A 10 2.90 32.75 -0.92
N THR A 11 3.94 32.27 -0.21
CA THR A 11 4.17 30.85 0.06
C THR A 11 3.67 30.38 1.42
N MET A 12 3.42 31.31 2.35
CA MET A 12 2.90 30.98 3.67
C MET A 12 1.48 30.43 3.54
N ILE A 13 1.25 29.25 4.13
CA ILE A 13 -0.07 28.64 4.24
C ILE A 13 -0.85 29.45 5.27
N ASP A 14 -1.69 30.36 4.80
CA ASP A 14 -2.52 31.25 5.62
C ASP A 14 -3.91 31.30 4.98
N PRO A 15 -5.01 31.11 5.73
CA PRO A 15 -6.38 31.25 5.21
C PRO A 15 -6.65 32.57 4.49
N LYS A 16 -5.89 33.64 4.81
CA LYS A 16 -5.99 34.95 4.17
C LYS A 16 -5.33 34.99 2.79
N ASN A 17 -4.44 34.05 2.49
CA ASN A 17 -3.83 33.88 1.17
C ASN A 17 -4.60 32.82 0.39
N GLU A 18 -5.63 33.26 -0.34
CA GLU A 18 -6.52 32.37 -1.09
C GLU A 18 -5.79 31.41 -2.03
N LEU A 19 -4.73 31.87 -2.70
CA LEU A 19 -4.01 31.06 -3.69
C LEU A 19 -3.28 29.89 -3.03
N SER A 20 -2.35 30.19 -2.12
CA SER A 20 -1.51 29.17 -1.49
C SER A 20 -2.31 28.23 -0.59
N TYR A 21 -3.30 28.76 0.14
CA TYR A 21 -4.14 27.97 1.01
C TYR A 21 -5.05 27.03 0.23
N THR A 22 -5.70 27.51 -0.84
CA THR A 22 -6.56 26.66 -1.68
C THR A 22 -5.74 25.56 -2.35
N MET A 23 -4.58 25.90 -2.93
CA MET A 23 -3.69 24.90 -3.55
C MET A 23 -3.18 23.86 -2.55
N TRP A 24 -2.86 24.28 -1.31
CA TRP A 24 -2.41 23.36 -0.26
C TRP A 24 -3.54 22.46 0.26
N LYS A 25 -4.76 23.01 0.38
CA LYS A 25 -5.93 22.33 0.91
C LYS A 25 -6.51 21.33 -0.10
N ASP A 26 -6.64 21.72 -1.35
CA ASP A 26 -7.14 20.92 -2.46
C ASP A 26 -6.25 21.15 -3.69
N LEU A 27 -5.44 20.15 -4.01
CA LEU A 27 -4.42 20.29 -5.04
C LEU A 27 -5.06 20.32 -6.43
N PRO A 28 -4.91 21.41 -7.21
CA PRO A 28 -5.59 21.56 -8.49
C PRO A 28 -4.95 20.75 -9.63
N VAL A 29 -3.83 20.07 -9.36
CA VAL A 29 -3.07 19.30 -10.36
C VAL A 29 -3.27 17.81 -10.09
N PRO A 30 -3.60 16.99 -11.12
CA PRO A 30 -3.71 15.55 -10.95
C PRO A 30 -2.34 14.95 -10.64
N PHE A 31 -2.30 14.12 -9.59
CA PHE A 31 -1.14 13.27 -9.29
C PHE A 31 -1.44 11.85 -9.75
N PHE A 32 -0.45 11.18 -10.31
CA PHE A 32 -0.58 9.79 -10.74
C PHE A 32 0.43 8.93 -9.99
N MET A 33 -0.02 7.75 -9.57
CA MET A 33 0.79 6.68 -9.01
C MET A 33 0.84 5.56 -10.04
N SER A 34 2.04 5.24 -10.52
CA SER A 34 2.27 4.12 -11.43
C SER A 34 2.85 2.95 -10.64
N VAL A 35 2.21 1.79 -10.73
CA VAL A 35 2.63 0.57 -10.03
C VAL A 35 3.10 -0.47 -11.03
N TYR A 36 4.20 -1.14 -10.71
CA TYR A 36 4.78 -2.22 -11.51
C TYR A 36 4.95 -3.44 -10.61
N PHE A 37 4.47 -4.59 -11.09
CA PHE A 37 4.58 -5.87 -10.39
C PHE A 37 5.65 -6.73 -11.05
N PHE A 38 6.48 -7.40 -10.25
CA PHE A 38 7.35 -8.46 -10.74
C PHE A 38 6.61 -9.80 -10.62
N ASN A 39 5.98 -10.21 -11.72
CA ASN A 39 5.24 -11.47 -11.81
C ASN A 39 6.22 -12.66 -11.86
N ILE A 40 6.09 -13.61 -10.93
CA ILE A 40 6.96 -14.78 -10.83
C ILE A 40 6.49 -15.86 -11.80
N LEU A 41 7.37 -16.30 -12.69
CA LEU A 41 7.06 -17.28 -13.74
C LEU A 41 7.30 -18.74 -13.31
N ASN A 42 8.19 -18.98 -12.34
CA ASN A 42 8.62 -20.32 -11.92
C ASN A 42 8.51 -20.54 -10.39
N PRO A 43 7.32 -20.32 -9.78
CA PRO A 43 7.19 -20.38 -8.32
C PRO A 43 7.53 -21.76 -7.73
N LYS A 44 7.28 -22.86 -8.45
CA LYS A 44 7.55 -24.22 -7.95
C LYS A 44 9.03 -24.54 -7.93
N GLU A 45 9.76 -24.05 -8.92
CA GLU A 45 11.21 -24.20 -9.07
C GLU A 45 11.96 -23.37 -8.03
N VAL A 46 11.47 -22.16 -7.76
CA VAL A 46 12.02 -21.31 -6.68
C VAL A 46 11.93 -22.01 -5.33
N LEU A 47 10.85 -22.75 -5.05
CA LEU A 47 10.74 -23.54 -3.82
C LEU A 47 11.72 -24.71 -3.73
N LYS A 48 12.28 -25.15 -4.86
CA LYS A 48 13.33 -26.17 -4.91
C LYS A 48 14.74 -25.56 -4.81
N GLY A 49 14.85 -24.24 -4.69
CA GLY A 49 16.11 -23.51 -4.61
C GLY A 49 16.63 -23.00 -5.96
N GLU A 50 15.85 -23.08 -7.04
CA GLU A 50 16.24 -22.50 -8.32
C GLU A 50 16.10 -20.97 -8.33
N LYS A 51 16.77 -20.32 -9.29
CA LYS A 51 16.74 -18.86 -9.42
C LYS A 51 15.34 -18.37 -9.84
N PRO A 52 14.75 -17.35 -9.19
CA PRO A 52 13.50 -16.76 -9.63
C PRO A 52 13.59 -16.13 -11.02
N MET A 53 12.62 -16.48 -11.86
CA MET A 53 12.34 -15.86 -13.16
C MET A 53 11.15 -14.93 -12.98
N VAL A 54 11.34 -13.64 -13.29
CA VAL A 54 10.32 -12.60 -13.14
C VAL A 54 10.07 -11.87 -14.44
N GLU A 55 8.83 -11.42 -14.62
CA GLU A 55 8.38 -10.54 -15.69
C GLU A 55 7.80 -9.27 -15.07
N GLU A 56 8.27 -8.10 -15.49
CA GLU A 56 7.68 -6.83 -15.07
C GLU A 56 6.31 -6.65 -15.75
N ARG A 57 5.28 -6.34 -14.96
CA ARG A 57 3.92 -6.03 -15.42
C ARG A 57 3.50 -4.66 -14.90
N GLY A 58 3.32 -3.73 -15.83
CA GLY A 58 2.90 -2.38 -15.54
C GLY A 58 3.12 -1.43 -16.73
N PRO A 59 2.77 -0.15 -16.57
CA PRO A 59 2.22 0.42 -15.35
C PRO A 59 0.72 0.10 -15.15
N TYR A 60 0.32 -0.08 -13.89
CA TYR A 60 -1.06 0.11 -13.44
C TYR A 60 -1.15 1.49 -12.79
N VAL A 61 -1.90 2.40 -13.41
CA VAL A 61 -1.90 3.81 -13.07
C VAL A 61 -3.14 4.18 -12.29
N TYR A 62 -2.94 4.89 -11.18
CA TYR A 62 -3.99 5.43 -10.34
C TYR A 62 -3.85 6.94 -10.22
N ARG A 63 -4.93 7.68 -10.47
CA ARG A 63 -5.03 9.09 -10.13
C ARG A 63 -5.27 9.24 -8.64
N LYS A 64 -4.39 9.98 -7.97
CA LYS A 64 -4.44 10.29 -6.55
C LYS A 64 -5.14 11.62 -6.31
N TYR A 65 -6.13 11.62 -5.43
CA TYR A 65 -6.76 12.82 -4.89
C TYR A 65 -6.31 13.01 -3.44
N CYS A 66 -5.99 14.25 -3.07
CA CYS A 66 -5.55 14.61 -1.71
C CYS A 66 -6.35 15.82 -1.25
N GLN A 67 -7.15 15.66 -0.20
CA GLN A 67 -7.96 16.73 0.36
C GLN A 67 -7.70 16.87 1.85
N LYS A 68 -7.52 18.11 2.32
CA LYS A 68 -7.31 18.42 3.73
C LYS A 68 -8.56 19.02 4.35
N GLU A 69 -9.07 18.40 5.41
CA GLU A 69 -10.21 18.85 6.19
C GLU A 69 -9.83 19.14 7.64
N ASN A 70 -10.78 19.71 8.40
CA ASN A 70 -10.61 20.05 9.82
C ASN A 70 -9.36 20.88 10.10
N VAL A 71 -9.08 21.85 9.23
CA VAL A 71 -7.88 22.69 9.30
C VAL A 71 -7.99 23.66 10.48
N THR A 72 -7.02 23.59 11.39
CA THR A 72 -6.91 24.45 12.57
C THR A 72 -5.52 25.08 12.62
N PHE A 73 -5.47 26.41 12.64
CA PHE A 73 -4.22 27.18 12.76
C PHE A 73 -3.94 27.52 14.22
N HIS A 74 -2.68 27.40 14.62
CA HIS A 74 -2.25 27.59 15.99
C HIS A 74 -1.36 28.84 16.13
N PRO A 75 -1.38 29.54 17.29
CA PRO A 75 -0.55 30.73 17.52
C PRO A 75 0.96 30.48 17.48
N ASN A 76 1.40 29.23 17.63
CA ASN A 76 2.80 28.82 17.54
C ASN A 76 3.28 28.61 16.08
N GLY A 77 2.46 28.96 15.09
CA GLY A 77 2.80 28.85 13.67
C GLY A 77 2.61 27.44 13.07
N THR A 78 1.94 26.53 13.77
CA THR A 78 1.61 25.20 13.24
C THR A 78 0.17 25.13 12.73
N VAL A 79 -0.11 24.12 11.91
CA VAL A 79 -1.44 23.81 11.39
C VAL A 79 -1.74 22.34 11.61
N SER A 80 -2.93 22.05 12.15
CA SER A 80 -3.48 20.70 12.28
C SER A 80 -4.55 20.48 11.23
N TYR A 81 -4.57 19.29 10.62
CA TYR A 81 -5.55 18.92 9.60
C TYR A 81 -5.66 17.40 9.51
N ARG A 82 -6.73 16.92 8.89
CA ARG A 82 -6.89 15.53 8.46
C ARG A 82 -6.78 15.48 6.94
N GLU A 83 -5.84 14.69 6.43
CA GLU A 83 -5.70 14.47 4.99
C GLU A 83 -6.40 13.18 4.57
N TYR A 84 -7.32 13.29 3.62
CA TYR A 84 -7.94 12.18 2.94
C TYR A 84 -7.24 11.97 1.60
N ARG A 85 -6.82 10.72 1.37
CA ARG A 85 -6.21 10.28 0.12
C ARG A 85 -7.10 9.23 -0.51
N SER A 86 -7.50 9.43 -1.76
CA SER A 86 -8.20 8.43 -2.54
C SER A 86 -7.48 8.21 -3.87
N TYR A 87 -7.68 7.02 -4.43
CA TYR A 87 -7.03 6.58 -5.65
C TYR A 87 -8.11 6.07 -6.60
N SER A 88 -8.10 6.56 -7.84
CA SER A 88 -8.99 6.11 -8.90
C SER A 88 -8.14 5.47 -9.98
N PHE A 89 -8.47 4.26 -10.40
CA PHE A 89 -7.77 3.59 -11.49
C PHE A 89 -7.95 4.36 -12.80
N GLU A 90 -6.89 4.46 -13.60
CA GLU A 90 -6.84 5.17 -14.88
C GLU A 90 -6.52 4.15 -16.00
N PRO A 91 -7.54 3.50 -16.60
CA PRO A 91 -7.34 2.47 -17.62
C PRO A 91 -6.62 2.98 -18.86
N SER A 92 -6.84 4.25 -19.24
CA SER A 92 -6.23 4.87 -20.43
C SER A 92 -4.72 5.09 -20.32
N MET A 93 -4.19 5.08 -19.09
CA MET A 93 -2.77 5.24 -18.80
C MET A 93 -2.11 3.92 -18.35
N SER A 94 -2.89 2.84 -18.26
CA SER A 94 -2.45 1.55 -17.74
C SER A 94 -2.21 0.54 -18.87
N VAL A 95 -1.28 -0.39 -18.66
CA VAL A 95 -0.98 -1.47 -19.63
C VAL A 95 -2.09 -2.53 -19.67
N GLY A 96 -2.83 -2.67 -18.57
CA GLY A 96 -3.85 -3.69 -18.37
C GLY A 96 -4.91 -3.23 -17.36
N ASN A 97 -5.67 -4.18 -16.80
CA ASN A 97 -6.77 -3.87 -15.88
C ASN A 97 -6.45 -4.33 -14.45
N GLU A 98 -7.14 -3.81 -13.44
CA GLU A 98 -6.99 -4.26 -12.05
C GLU A 98 -7.35 -5.74 -11.86
N SER A 99 -8.08 -6.33 -12.81
CA SER A 99 -8.42 -7.75 -12.85
C SER A 99 -7.28 -8.65 -13.37
N ASP A 100 -6.17 -8.07 -13.84
CA ASP A 100 -5.00 -8.84 -14.27
C ASP A 100 -4.43 -9.62 -13.08
N VAL A 101 -4.11 -10.87 -13.31
CA VAL A 101 -3.60 -11.77 -12.28
C VAL A 101 -2.08 -11.80 -12.31
N VAL A 102 -1.47 -11.64 -11.13
CA VAL A 102 -0.01 -11.74 -10.95
C VAL A 102 0.31 -12.65 -9.77
N THR A 103 1.44 -13.36 -9.89
CA THR A 103 1.98 -14.21 -8.83
C THR A 103 3.14 -13.50 -8.16
N ILE A 104 3.01 -13.27 -6.85
CA ILE A 104 4.02 -12.59 -6.03
C ILE A 104 4.34 -13.39 -4.76
N PRO A 105 5.44 -13.11 -4.04
CA PRO A 105 5.69 -13.71 -2.73
C PRO A 105 4.55 -13.41 -1.75
N ASN A 106 4.11 -14.42 -1.00
CA ASN A 106 3.08 -14.27 0.03
C ASN A 106 3.65 -13.60 1.27
N MET A 107 3.66 -12.27 1.27
CA MET A 107 4.25 -11.48 2.36
C MET A 107 3.58 -11.73 3.71
N LEU A 108 2.28 -12.08 3.74
CA LEU A 108 1.58 -12.40 4.98
C LEU A 108 2.09 -13.70 5.60
N VAL A 109 2.19 -14.77 4.80
CA VAL A 109 2.74 -16.06 5.26
C VAL A 109 4.21 -15.93 5.65
N LEU A 110 5.01 -15.21 4.84
CA LEU A 110 6.43 -15.00 5.12
C LEU A 110 6.64 -14.15 6.38
N GLY A 111 5.86 -13.08 6.56
CA GLY A 111 5.89 -12.26 7.76
C GLY A 111 5.48 -13.05 9.00
N ALA A 112 4.38 -13.80 8.91
CA ALA A 112 3.94 -14.67 9.99
C ALA A 112 5.02 -15.72 10.34
N ALA A 113 5.66 -16.35 9.35
CA ALA A 113 6.71 -17.32 9.60
C ALA A 113 7.88 -16.73 10.41
N VAL A 114 8.29 -15.48 10.12
CA VAL A 114 9.33 -14.77 10.87
C VAL A 114 8.87 -14.42 12.28
N MET A 115 7.64 -13.90 12.44
CA MET A 115 7.11 -13.51 13.76
C MET A 115 6.91 -14.70 14.71
N LEU A 116 6.73 -15.90 14.16
CA LEU A 116 6.41 -17.12 14.90
C LEU A 116 7.63 -18.03 15.11
N GLU A 117 8.81 -17.64 14.63
CA GLU A 117 10.03 -18.45 14.67
C GLU A 117 10.45 -18.82 16.11
N ASP A 118 10.23 -17.90 17.06
CA ASP A 118 10.60 -18.07 18.47
C ASP A 118 9.53 -18.80 19.32
N LEU A 119 8.39 -19.17 18.73
CA LEU A 119 7.33 -19.84 19.48
C LEU A 119 7.67 -21.31 19.81
N PRO A 120 7.10 -21.86 20.91
CA PRO A 120 7.28 -23.26 21.24
C PRO A 120 6.90 -24.20 20.08
N SER A 121 7.67 -25.27 19.88
CA SER A 121 7.55 -26.14 18.70
C SER A 121 6.14 -26.74 18.49
N GLY A 122 5.37 -26.93 19.57
CA GLY A 122 3.98 -27.38 19.48
C GLY A 122 3.06 -26.36 18.80
N VAL A 123 3.25 -25.06 19.07
CA VAL A 123 2.49 -23.97 18.44
C VAL A 123 2.92 -23.81 16.98
N LEU A 124 4.22 -23.88 16.71
CA LEU A 124 4.76 -23.82 15.35
C LEU A 124 4.22 -24.96 14.48
N PHE A 125 4.07 -26.18 15.04
CA PHE A 125 3.49 -27.32 14.35
C PHE A 125 2.01 -27.11 14.00
N LEU A 126 1.22 -26.55 14.94
CA LEU A 126 -0.19 -26.22 14.68
C LEU A 126 -0.30 -25.20 13.54
N ILE A 127 0.47 -24.11 13.59
CA ILE A 127 0.42 -23.05 12.57
C ILE A 127 0.90 -23.58 11.20
N SER A 128 1.98 -24.36 11.17
CA SER A 128 2.46 -25.00 9.93
C SER A 128 1.42 -25.94 9.32
N SER A 129 0.65 -26.64 10.16
CA SER A 129 -0.45 -27.50 9.72
C SER A 129 -1.62 -26.68 9.18
N THR A 130 -1.93 -25.55 9.82
CA THR A 130 -2.94 -24.59 9.39
C THR A 130 -2.59 -23.95 8.04
N PHE A 131 -1.34 -23.51 7.82
CA PHE A 131 -0.90 -22.99 6.52
C PHE A 131 -1.09 -24.01 5.39
N LYS A 132 -0.73 -25.27 5.64
CA LYS A 132 -0.94 -26.37 4.69
C LYS A 132 -2.43 -26.62 4.43
N PHE A 133 -3.27 -26.52 5.46
CA PHE A 133 -4.71 -26.71 5.35
C PHE A 133 -5.37 -25.62 4.49
N PHE A 134 -5.04 -24.35 4.73
CA PHE A 134 -5.57 -23.22 3.94
C PHE A 134 -4.98 -23.13 2.52
N LYS A 135 -4.02 -24.01 2.17
CA LYS A 135 -3.26 -23.93 0.92
C LYS A 135 -2.57 -22.57 0.75
N GLU A 136 -2.29 -21.90 1.85
CA GLU A 136 -1.58 -20.63 1.91
C GLU A 136 -0.11 -20.91 1.69
N GLY A 137 0.29 -20.79 0.42
CA GLY A 137 1.65 -21.06 -0.02
C GLY A 137 2.57 -19.85 0.18
N PRO A 138 3.89 -20.06 0.01
CA PRO A 138 4.90 -18.99 0.01
C PRO A 138 4.77 -18.03 -1.19
N PHE A 139 3.97 -18.40 -2.20
CA PHE A 139 3.58 -17.54 -3.32
C PHE A 139 2.07 -17.44 -3.36
N LEU A 140 1.58 -16.25 -3.71
CA LEU A 140 0.17 -15.94 -3.81
C LEU A 140 -0.12 -15.46 -5.24
N THR A 141 -1.25 -15.89 -5.79
CA THR A 141 -1.71 -15.52 -7.12
C THR A 141 -3.04 -14.80 -6.99
N LYS A 142 -3.05 -13.50 -7.25
CA LYS A 142 -4.20 -12.61 -7.03
C LYS A 142 -4.27 -11.54 -8.11
N THR A 143 -5.42 -10.88 -8.19
CA THR A 143 -5.60 -9.74 -9.09
C THR A 143 -4.79 -8.54 -8.61
N VAL A 144 -4.41 -7.65 -9.51
CA VAL A 144 -3.74 -6.39 -9.17
C VAL A 144 -4.56 -5.55 -8.18
N GLY A 145 -5.88 -5.50 -8.36
CA GLY A 145 -6.79 -4.79 -7.46
C GLY A 145 -6.77 -5.35 -6.04
N GLU A 146 -6.84 -6.68 -5.90
CA GLU A 146 -6.72 -7.36 -4.60
C GLU A 146 -5.35 -7.07 -3.93
N LEU A 147 -4.27 -7.08 -4.70
CA LEU A 147 -2.93 -6.82 -4.18
C LEU A 147 -2.73 -5.37 -3.73
N MET A 148 -3.34 -4.41 -4.42
CA MET A 148 -3.22 -2.99 -4.11
C MET A 148 -4.10 -2.55 -2.95
N TRP A 149 -5.33 -3.06 -2.89
CA TRP A 149 -6.37 -2.53 -2.01
C TRP A 149 -6.78 -3.48 -0.90
N GLY A 150 -6.21 -4.69 -0.88
CA GLY A 150 -6.47 -5.71 0.11
C GLY A 150 -7.35 -6.84 -0.42
N TYR A 151 -7.20 -7.99 0.22
CA TYR A 151 -7.97 -9.20 -0.04
C TYR A 151 -8.23 -9.91 1.28
N ASP A 152 -9.32 -10.68 1.33
CA ASP A 152 -9.62 -11.53 2.47
C ASP A 152 -8.65 -12.71 2.51
N SER A 153 -8.10 -13.00 3.69
CA SER A 153 -7.18 -14.10 3.93
C SER A 153 -7.61 -14.89 5.17
N ASP A 154 -7.85 -16.19 4.98
CA ASP A 154 -8.18 -17.13 6.05
C ASP A 154 -7.10 -17.16 7.14
N LEU A 155 -5.85 -16.88 6.76
CA LEU A 155 -4.75 -16.79 7.71
C LEU A 155 -4.91 -15.60 8.65
N VAL A 156 -5.24 -14.42 8.11
CA VAL A 156 -5.43 -13.21 8.93
C VAL A 156 -6.62 -13.40 9.87
N GLU A 157 -7.70 -14.04 9.41
CA GLU A 157 -8.84 -14.39 10.25
C GLU A 157 -8.45 -15.38 11.37
N PHE A 158 -7.66 -16.41 11.04
CA PHE A 158 -7.14 -17.34 12.04
C PHE A 158 -6.25 -16.64 13.08
N LEU A 159 -5.28 -15.84 12.63
CA LEU A 159 -4.36 -15.14 13.53
C LEU A 159 -5.09 -14.15 14.42
N SER A 160 -6.04 -13.38 13.88
CA SER A 160 -6.86 -12.46 14.69
C SER A 160 -7.74 -13.17 15.71
N THR A 161 -8.24 -14.37 15.40
CA THR A 161 -9.08 -15.17 16.30
C THR A 161 -8.28 -15.81 17.44
N TYR A 162 -7.13 -16.42 17.13
CA TYR A 162 -6.38 -17.24 18.10
C TYR A 162 -5.18 -16.52 18.73
N LEU A 163 -4.67 -15.46 18.09
CA LEU A 163 -3.52 -14.66 18.52
C LEU A 163 -3.81 -13.15 18.39
N PRO A 164 -4.79 -12.62 19.15
CA PRO A 164 -5.21 -11.24 19.03
C PRO A 164 -4.07 -10.25 19.37
N GLY A 165 -3.88 -9.23 18.53
CA GLY A 165 -2.89 -8.17 18.72
C GLY A 165 -1.50 -8.46 18.12
N MET A 166 -1.32 -9.58 17.41
CA MET A 166 -0.09 -9.88 16.67
C MET A 166 0.02 -9.24 15.29
N LEU A 167 -1.11 -8.82 14.70
CA LEU A 167 -1.17 -8.17 13.37
C LEU A 167 -1.58 -6.71 13.50
#